data_AF-A0A376KZ70-F1
#
_entry.id   AF-A0A376KZ70-F1
#
_cell.length_a   1.000
_cell.length_b   1.000
_cell.length_c   1.000
_cell.angle_alpha   90.00
_cell.angle_beta   90.00
_cell.angle_gamma   90.00
#
_symmetry.space_group_name_H-M   'P 1'
#
loop_
_entity.id
_entity.type
_entity.pdbx_description
1 polymer ?
#
loop_
_entity_poly.entity_id
_entity_poly.type
_entity_poly.pdbx_seq_one_letter_code
_entity_poly.pdbx_strand_id
1 'polypeptide(L)' 'MESGHRFDAQTLHSFIQAVFRQMGSEEQEAKLVADHLIAANLAGQ' A
#
# COMPACT_ATOMS: atom_id res chain seq x y z
N MET A 1 -3.37 -24.93 5.74
CA MET A 1 -2.66 -23.85 6.42
C MET A 1 -2.72 -22.64 5.52
N GLU A 2 -3.80 -21.87 5.57
CA GLU A 2 -3.91 -20.63 4.81
C GLU A 2 -3.41 -19.49 5.71
N SER A 3 -2.09 -19.32 5.76
CA SER A 3 -1.43 -18.25 6.53
C SER A 3 -1.53 -16.89 5.81
N GLY A 4 -2.54 -16.70 4.97
CA GLY A 4 -2.72 -15.50 4.15
C GLY A 4 -3.73 -14.57 4.79
N HIS A 5 -3.26 -13.58 5.55
CA HIS A 5 -4.13 -12.51 6.03
C HIS A 5 -4.45 -11.60 4.85
N ARG A 6 -5.66 -11.71 4.28
CA ARG A 6 -6.14 -10.80 3.24
C ARG A 6 -6.42 -9.45 3.87
N PHE A 7 -5.58 -8.47 3.55
CA PHE A 7 -5.85 -7.07 3.85
C PHE A 7 -6.72 -6.48 2.76
N ASP A 8 -7.66 -5.61 3.14
CA ASP A 8 -8.39 -4.80 2.18
C ASP A 8 -7.43 -3.84 1.49
N ALA A 9 -7.60 -3.65 0.18
CA ALA A 9 -6.73 -2.79 -0.62
C ALA A 9 -6.74 -1.34 -0.09
N GLN A 10 -7.85 -0.85 0.46
CA GLN A 10 -7.91 0.49 1.06
C GLN A 10 -7.10 0.56 2.35
N THR A 11 -7.15 -0.48 3.19
CA THR A 11 -6.35 -0.54 4.42
C THR A 11 -4.86 -0.53 4.10
N LEU A 12 -4.44 -1.32 3.11
CA LEU A 12 -3.04 -1.36 2.67
C LEU A 12 -2.60 -0.01 2.06
N HIS A 13 -3.47 0.62 1.26
CA HIS A 13 -3.21 1.94 0.68
C HIS A 13 -3.00 3.01 1.77
N SER A 14 -3.92 3.12 2.74
CA SER A 14 -3.79 4.06 3.85
C SER A 14 -2.57 3.79 4.73
N PHE A 15 -2.22 2.52 4.93
CA PHE A 15 -1.03 2.13 5.69
C PHE A 15 0.26 2.59 4.99
N ILE A 16 0.41 2.31 3.69
CA ILE A 16 1.57 2.73 2.91
C ILE A 16 1.69 4.26 2.91
N GLN A 17 0.58 4.97 2.69
CA GLN A 17 0.58 6.43 2.72
C GLN A 17 1.03 6.99 4.08
N ALA A 18 0.56 6.41 5.19
CA ALA A 18 0.94 6.82 6.53
C ALA A 18 2.43 6.58 6.81
N VAL A 19 2.96 5.44 6.37
CA VAL A 19 4.40 5.09 6.52
C VAL A 19 5.27 6.08 5.74
N PHE A 20 4.97 6.32 4.47
CA PHE A 20 5.75 7.24 3.63
C PHE A 20 5.65 8.69 4.13
N ARG A 21 4.47 9.12 4.56
CA ARG A 21 4.30 10.44 5.19
C ARG A 21 5.13 10.59 6.46
N GLN A 22 5.21 9.54 7.29
CA GLN A 22 6.02 9.56 8.50
C GLN A 22 7.53 9.58 8.21
N MET A 23 7.95 8.99 7.09
CA MET A 23 9.34 9.07 6.61
C MET A 23 9.69 10.42 5.95
N GLY A 24 8.72 11.34 5.83
CA GLY A 24 8.91 12.67 5.25
C GLY A 24 8.72 12.74 3.74
N SER A 25 8.18 11.69 3.11
CA SER A 25 7.79 11.75 1.70
C SER A 25 6.60 12.68 1.48
N GLU A 26 6.59 13.31 0.31
CA GLU A 26 5.48 14.15 -0.13
C GLU A 26 4.21 13.32 -0.33
N GLU A 27 3.04 13.93 -0.10
CA GLU A 27 1.75 13.24 -0.19
C GLU A 27 1.50 12.59 -1.55
N GLN A 28 2.01 13.21 -2.62
CA GLN A 28 1.93 12.68 -3.99
C GLN A 28 2.79 11.44 -4.17
N GLU A 29 4.01 11.43 -3.63
CA GLU A 29 4.92 10.29 -3.73
C GLU A 29 4.38 9.10 -2.93
N ALA A 30 3.90 9.36 -1.71
CA ALA A 30 3.25 8.37 -0.86
C ALA A 30 2.01 7.74 -1.55
N LYS A 31 1.22 8.56 -2.26
CA LYS A 31 0.06 8.09 -3.02
C LYS A 31 0.46 7.23 -4.23
N LEU A 32 1.46 7.66 -5.00
CA LEU A 32 1.93 6.90 -6.17
C LEU A 32 2.49 5.54 -5.79
N VAL A 33 3.26 5.47 -4.71
CA VAL A 33 3.80 4.20 -4.20
C VAL A 33 2.68 3.29 -3.70
N ALA A 34 1.71 3.84 -2.97
CA ALA A 34 0.57 3.06 -2.49
C ALA A 34 -0.26 2.50 -3.65
N ASP A 35 -0.59 3.32 -4.65
CA ASP A 35 -1.34 2.88 -5.85
C ASP A 35 -0.59 1.76 -6.61
N HIS A 36 0.72 1.94 -6.81
CA HIS A 36 1.56 0.93 -7.47
C HIS A 36 1.61 -0.41 -6.72
N LEU A 37 1.74 -0.37 -5.39
CA LEU A 37 1.76 -1.57 -4.56
C LEU A 37 0.41 -2.30 -4.54
N ILE A 38 -0.71 -1.56 -4.54
CA ILE A 38 -2.04 -2.17 -4.69
C ILE A 38 -2.21 -2.81 -6.06
N ALA A 39 -1.79 -2.12 -7.13
CA ALA A 39 -1.86 -2.67 -8.48
C ALA A 39 -1.03 -3.96 -8.64
N ALA A 40 0.19 -3.99 -8.09
CA ALA A 40 1.03 -5.18 -8.07
C ALA A 40 0.40 -6.33 -7.28
N ASN A 41 -0.18 -6.04 -6.11
CA ASN A 41 -0.88 -7.03 -5.29
C ASN A 41 -2.14 -7.58 -5.97
N LEU A 42 -2.85 -6.75 -6.76
CA LEU A 42 -4.03 -7.18 -7.53
C LEU A 42 -3.64 -7.97 -8.79
N ALA A 43 -2.47 -7.67 -9.38
CA ALA A 43 -1.92 -8.40 -10.52
C ALA A 43 -1.47 -9.84 -10.18
N GLY A 44 -1.35 -10.17 -8.88
CA GLY A 44 -1.05 -11.52 -8.40
C GLY A 44 0.37 -12.00 -8.70
N GLN A 45 1.35 -11.08 -8.74
CA GLN A 45 2.77 -11.41 -8.87
C GLN A 45 3.39 -11.85 -7.54
#